data_AF-C1B851-F1
#
_entry.id   AF-C1B851-F1
#
_cell.length_a   1.000
_cell.length_b   1.000
_cell.length_c   1.000
_cell.angle_alpha   90.00
_cell.angle_beta   90.00
_cell.angle_gamma   90.00
#
_symmetry.space_group_name_H-M   'P 1'
#
loop_
_entity.id
_entity.type
_entity.pdbx_description
1 polymer ?
#
loop_
_entity_poly.entity_id
_entity_poly.type
_entity_poly.pdbx_seq_one_letter_code
_entity_poly.pdbx_strand_id
1 'polypeptide(L)'
;MDERTLPVSETQVTVAMDYGQFCLDGGLGDPDVELALLERAQSDQPSAGNGAMLLVLCPHQNNFQMSVTVQMWPSRPPADRDQWQQVSEGRLEIDPREVLTLSSPTTEPVDVTVPAGRYTVEVAGRGFVNYGWPGSTTPGDVWRIRMWPYDGLTKTPAQMWDMPGFGVPENTPPPVPAGEGQPTHGSSSTAGTTTTTATTRTTAIDFEAHPELRNVLALRDFDDCAPDIAAAIVAMDPQTQRRLARWAAIRAFEFAGLADCAWVTPALEALRNGDPLPAPFDDPQSASSRLAAENLPPQGKGGPYRSSAAPGGEKPPTGKMFDHGPMHRPYYAMPALFSAADPRPIVAAFQALSHACATYAEHVDTLLDATRTEFGIPG
;
A
#
# COMPACT_ATOMS: atom_id res chain seq x y z
N MET A 1 -34.72 26.21 9.31
CA MET A 1 -34.05 25.78 8.07
C MET A 1 -32.58 25.90 8.38
N ASP A 2 -31.98 24.79 8.80
CA ASP A 2 -30.65 24.76 9.45
C ASP A 2 -29.55 24.93 8.40
N GLU A 3 -28.87 26.08 8.41
CA GLU A 3 -27.69 26.35 7.58
C GLU A 3 -26.43 25.55 8.00
N ARG A 4 -26.54 24.61 8.95
CA ARG A 4 -25.41 23.92 9.59
C ARG A 4 -25.08 22.53 9.02
N THR A 5 -25.71 22.10 7.94
CA THR A 5 -25.53 20.73 7.39
C THR A 5 -24.48 20.59 6.29
N LEU A 6 -23.83 21.67 5.86
CA LEU A 6 -22.85 21.64 4.77
C LEU A 6 -21.49 22.18 5.22
N PRO A 7 -20.39 21.70 4.60
CA PRO A 7 -19.06 22.26 4.82
C PRO A 7 -19.00 23.71 4.34
N VAL A 8 -18.20 24.53 5.02
CA VAL A 8 -17.86 25.92 4.65
C VAL A 8 -16.97 25.94 3.41
N SER A 9 -16.08 24.95 3.30
CA SER A 9 -15.29 24.72 2.10
C SER A 9 -14.98 23.24 1.94
N GLU A 10 -14.79 22.82 0.69
CA GLU A 10 -14.38 21.48 0.32
C GLU A 10 -13.31 21.57 -0.77
N THR A 11 -12.27 20.73 -0.66
CA THR A 11 -11.21 20.64 -1.66
C THR A 11 -10.83 19.18 -1.83
N GLN A 12 -10.84 18.70 -3.07
CA GLN A 12 -10.40 17.36 -3.41
C GLN A 12 -8.98 17.43 -3.97
N VAL A 13 -8.10 16.59 -3.44
CA VAL A 13 -6.72 16.44 -3.89
C VAL A 13 -6.38 14.98 -4.12
N THR A 14 -5.34 14.75 -4.91
CA THR A 14 -4.74 13.43 -5.10
C THR A 14 -3.43 13.41 -4.34
N VAL A 15 -3.30 12.48 -3.40
CA VAL A 15 -2.09 12.27 -2.59
C VAL A 15 -1.44 10.97 -3.04
N ALA A 16 -0.11 10.98 -3.17
CA ALA A 16 0.63 9.74 -3.30
C ALA A 16 1.00 9.24 -1.90
N MET A 17 0.50 8.06 -1.54
CA MET A 17 0.74 7.38 -0.27
C MET A 17 1.60 6.14 -0.50
N ASP A 18 2.58 5.95 0.37
CA ASP A 18 3.50 4.82 0.41
C ASP A 18 3.75 4.41 1.86
N TYR A 19 4.31 3.21 2.06
CA TYR A 19 4.60 2.64 3.37
C TYR A 19 3.41 2.52 4.35
N GLY A 20 2.18 2.52 3.82
CA GLY A 20 0.97 2.34 4.61
C GLY A 20 0.72 3.46 5.61
N GLN A 21 1.16 4.67 5.30
CA GLN A 21 0.98 5.82 6.18
C GLN A 21 0.92 7.13 5.41
N PHE A 22 0.24 8.11 5.98
CA PHE A 22 0.37 9.51 5.57
C PHE A 22 0.21 10.43 6.77
N CYS A 23 0.73 11.64 6.63
CA CYS A 23 0.80 12.66 7.67
C CYS A 23 0.02 13.90 7.27
N LEU A 24 -0.63 14.51 8.25
CA LEU A 24 -1.20 15.85 8.19
C LEU A 24 -0.32 16.75 9.05
N ASP A 25 0.22 17.82 8.46
CA ASP A 25 1.03 18.84 9.13
C ASP A 25 0.41 20.22 8.92
N GLY A 26 0.24 20.97 10.01
CA GLY A 26 -0.23 22.35 9.95
C GLY A 26 0.87 23.42 9.83
N GLY A 27 2.09 23.04 9.45
CA GLY A 27 3.24 23.95 9.34
C GLY A 27 4.02 24.12 10.64
N LEU A 28 3.67 23.36 11.68
CA LEU A 28 4.33 23.36 12.99
C LEU A 28 5.05 22.03 13.28
N GLY A 29 4.92 21.05 12.38
CA GLY A 29 5.54 19.74 12.50
C GLY A 29 7.07 19.78 12.42
N ASP A 30 7.68 18.83 13.14
CA ASP A 30 9.10 18.52 13.04
C ASP A 30 9.21 17.14 12.37
N PRO A 31 9.84 17.03 11.19
CA PRO A 31 10.05 15.74 10.50
C PRO A 31 10.71 14.69 11.38
N ASP A 32 11.56 15.09 12.33
CA ASP A 32 12.23 14.16 13.25
C ASP A 32 11.25 13.48 14.23
N VAL A 33 10.03 14.02 14.37
CA VAL A 33 8.98 13.47 15.23
C VAL A 33 8.08 12.48 14.48
N GLU A 34 8.13 12.42 13.14
CA GLU A 34 7.29 11.52 12.34
C GLU A 34 7.50 10.05 12.71
N LEU A 35 8.76 9.64 12.90
CA LEU A 35 9.08 8.26 13.28
C LEU A 35 8.52 7.90 14.67
N ALA A 36 8.56 8.83 15.63
CA ALA A 36 7.96 8.61 16.94
C ALA A 36 6.42 8.57 16.89
N LEU A 37 5.80 9.33 15.98
CA LEU A 37 4.36 9.23 15.74
C LEU A 37 4.00 7.90 15.05
N LEU A 38 4.85 7.40 14.16
CA LEU A 38 4.67 6.10 13.51
C LEU A 38 4.67 4.97 14.55
N GLU A 39 5.69 4.90 15.41
CA GLU A 39 5.77 3.89 16.46
C GLU A 39 4.54 3.92 17.38
N ARG A 40 4.07 5.12 17.72
CA ARG A 40 2.85 5.31 18.52
C ARG A 40 1.60 4.87 17.78
N ALA A 41 1.46 5.18 16.50
CA ALA A 41 0.32 4.77 15.70
C ALA A 41 0.30 3.25 15.46
N GLN A 42 1.47 2.60 15.34
CA GLN A 42 1.57 1.14 15.25
C GLN A 42 1.20 0.47 16.58
N SER A 43 1.50 1.12 17.71
CA SER A 43 1.16 0.63 19.05
C SER A 43 -0.31 0.87 19.42
N ASP A 44 -0.88 2.01 19.00
CA ASP A 44 -2.23 2.46 19.26
C ASP A 44 -2.90 2.88 17.94
N GLN A 45 -3.19 1.88 17.11
CA GLN A 45 -3.78 2.07 15.78
C GLN A 45 -5.13 2.83 15.84
N PRO A 46 -5.51 3.55 14.76
CA PRO A 46 -4.82 3.68 13.47
C PRO A 46 -4.10 5.02 13.29
N SER A 47 -3.93 5.83 14.33
CA SER A 47 -3.28 7.14 14.19
C SER A 47 -2.66 7.62 15.49
N ALA A 48 -1.65 8.47 15.36
CA ALA A 48 -1.07 9.19 16.49
C ALA A 48 -0.84 10.65 16.10
N GLY A 49 -1.07 11.55 17.06
CA GLY A 49 -0.82 12.97 16.86
C GLY A 49 -0.28 13.64 18.11
N ASN A 50 0.38 14.77 17.90
CA ASN A 50 0.92 15.63 18.95
C ASN A 50 0.28 17.03 18.96
N GLY A 51 -0.65 17.31 18.04
CA GLY A 51 -1.30 18.61 17.89
C GLY A 51 -0.67 19.50 16.82
N ALA A 52 0.58 19.27 16.45
CA ALA A 52 1.24 19.91 15.30
C ALA A 52 1.16 19.02 14.05
N MET A 53 1.25 17.70 14.26
CA MET A 53 1.09 16.67 13.22
C MET A 53 0.12 15.57 13.68
N LEU A 54 -0.49 14.93 12.69
CA LEU A 54 -1.28 13.71 12.84
C LEU A 54 -0.83 12.70 11.78
N LEU A 55 -0.25 11.58 12.21
CA LEU A 55 0.08 10.45 11.37
C LEU A 55 -1.08 9.46 11.37
N VAL A 56 -1.46 8.98 10.20
CA VAL A 56 -2.56 8.02 9.97
C VAL A 56 -2.00 6.80 9.25
N LEU A 57 -2.26 5.62 9.80
CA LEU A 57 -1.95 4.35 9.15
C LEU A 57 -3.03 4.00 8.13
N CYS A 58 -2.61 3.61 6.95
CA CYS A 58 -3.46 3.07 5.90
C CYS A 58 -3.46 1.54 5.98
N PRO A 59 -4.61 0.89 5.81
CA PRO A 59 -4.63 -0.55 5.58
C PRO A 59 -3.79 -0.98 4.38
N HIS A 60 -3.84 -0.18 3.30
CA HIS A 60 -3.05 -0.40 2.09
C HIS A 60 -1.63 0.13 2.22
N GLN A 61 -0.65 -0.64 1.76
CA GLN A 61 0.77 -0.25 1.80
C GLN A 61 1.07 0.91 0.84
N ASN A 62 0.43 0.97 -0.32
CA ASN A 62 0.61 2.07 -1.26
C ASN A 62 -0.68 2.43 -1.97
N ASN A 63 -0.82 3.73 -2.26
CA ASN A 63 -1.79 4.28 -3.20
C ASN A 63 -1.24 5.61 -3.73
N PHE A 64 -0.72 5.61 -4.95
CA PHE A 64 -0.16 6.78 -5.61
C PHE A 64 -1.20 7.68 -6.28
N GLN A 65 -2.48 7.29 -6.23
CA GLN A 65 -3.61 8.12 -6.66
C GLN A 65 -4.70 8.15 -5.58
N MET A 66 -4.29 8.33 -4.32
CA MET A 66 -5.21 8.37 -3.18
C MET A 66 -6.05 9.63 -3.23
N SER A 67 -7.36 9.46 -3.43
CA SER A 67 -8.28 10.60 -3.47
C SER A 67 -8.63 11.03 -2.05
N VAL A 68 -8.30 12.28 -1.72
CA VAL A 68 -8.55 12.86 -0.39
C VAL A 68 -9.42 14.10 -0.52
N THR A 69 -10.58 14.10 0.14
CA THR A 69 -11.44 15.27 0.25
C THR A 69 -11.23 15.95 1.61
N VAL A 70 -10.74 17.19 1.60
CA VAL A 70 -10.59 18.03 2.79
C VAL A 70 -11.80 18.94 2.92
N GLN A 71 -12.46 18.94 4.08
CA GLN A 71 -13.66 19.70 4.37
C GLN A 71 -13.50 20.55 5.63
N MET A 72 -13.82 21.84 5.52
CA MET A 72 -13.90 22.75 6.66
C MET A 72 -15.33 22.88 7.13
N TRP A 73 -15.55 22.73 8.44
CA TRP A 73 -16.85 22.82 9.06
C TRP A 73 -16.87 23.89 10.15
N PRO A 74 -18.00 24.59 10.34
CA PRO A 74 -18.11 25.63 11.35
C PRO A 74 -18.21 25.06 12.78
N SER A 75 -18.59 23.79 12.90
CA SER A 75 -18.74 23.02 14.13
C SER A 75 -18.61 21.53 13.81
N ARG A 76 -18.66 20.66 14.83
CA ARG A 76 -18.64 19.21 14.62
C ARG A 76 -19.71 18.81 13.57
N PRO A 77 -19.31 18.10 12.49
CA PRO A 77 -20.21 17.71 11.42
C PRO A 77 -21.20 16.62 11.86
N PRO A 78 -22.27 16.38 11.09
CA PRO A 78 -23.16 15.24 11.30
C PRO A 78 -22.41 13.90 11.30
N ALA A 79 -22.82 12.99 12.17
CA ALA A 79 -22.25 11.66 12.27
C ALA A 79 -22.59 10.82 11.04
N ASP A 80 -21.58 10.20 10.45
CA ASP A 80 -21.67 9.32 9.28
C ASP A 80 -20.60 8.22 9.31
N ARG A 81 -20.04 7.93 10.49
CA ARG A 81 -18.91 7.01 10.68
C ARG A 81 -19.22 5.58 10.19
N ASP A 82 -20.50 5.21 10.18
CA ASP A 82 -21.02 3.95 9.65
C ASP A 82 -20.84 3.80 8.12
N GLN A 83 -20.58 4.90 7.41
CA GLN A 83 -20.31 4.91 5.96
C GLN A 83 -18.82 4.73 5.61
N TRP A 84 -17.97 4.60 6.63
CA TRP A 84 -16.52 4.52 6.52
C TRP A 84 -16.03 3.23 7.15
N GLN A 85 -14.91 2.71 6.67
CA GLN A 85 -14.31 1.47 7.19
C GLN A 85 -13.34 1.78 8.33
N GLN A 86 -12.53 2.83 8.17
CA GLN A 86 -11.58 3.29 9.18
C GLN A 86 -11.81 4.76 9.49
N VAL A 87 -11.77 5.16 10.77
CA VAL A 87 -11.92 6.55 11.19
C VAL A 87 -11.02 6.89 12.37
N SER A 88 -10.21 7.94 12.24
CA SER A 88 -9.36 8.51 13.28
C SER A 88 -9.83 9.90 13.68
N GLU A 89 -9.74 10.26 14.96
CA GLU A 89 -9.95 11.64 15.44
C GLU A 89 -8.68 12.19 16.12
N GLY A 90 -8.23 13.34 15.65
CA GLY A 90 -6.98 14.00 15.97
C GLY A 90 -7.17 15.45 16.40
N ARG A 91 -6.06 16.07 16.78
CA ARG A 91 -5.96 17.52 16.95
C ARG A 91 -4.86 18.01 16.03
N LEU A 92 -5.09 19.16 15.41
CA LEU A 92 -4.12 19.78 14.53
C LEU A 92 -4.21 21.30 14.65
N GLU A 93 -3.07 21.96 14.77
CA GLU A 93 -2.92 23.41 14.73
C GLU A 93 -2.32 23.82 13.39
N ILE A 94 -3.04 24.67 12.67
CA ILE A 94 -2.59 25.27 11.42
C ILE A 94 -1.93 26.61 11.74
N ASP A 95 -0.71 26.79 11.28
CA ASP A 95 0.10 27.98 11.49
C ASP A 95 -0.43 29.19 10.69
N PRO A 96 0.12 30.39 10.90
CA PRO A 96 -0.29 31.60 10.18
C PRO A 96 -0.06 31.60 8.66
N ARG A 97 0.56 30.56 8.07
CA ARG A 97 0.70 30.42 6.62
C ARG A 97 -0.57 29.84 5.98
N GLU A 98 -1.49 29.33 6.79
CA GLU A 98 -2.78 28.82 6.35
C GLU A 98 -2.68 27.63 5.37
N VAL A 99 -1.72 26.74 5.63
CA VAL A 99 -1.46 25.55 4.82
C VAL A 99 -1.57 24.29 5.69
N LEU A 100 -2.38 23.34 5.22
CA LEU A 100 -2.33 21.95 5.62
C LEU A 100 -1.51 21.18 4.58
N THR A 101 -0.42 20.56 5.01
CA THR A 101 0.40 19.69 4.15
C THR A 101 0.03 18.23 4.40
N LEU A 102 -0.27 17.51 3.32
CA LEU A 102 -0.44 16.06 3.29
C LEU A 102 0.82 15.42 2.72
N SER A 103 1.48 14.57 3.49
CA SER A 103 2.74 13.93 3.07
C SER A 103 2.74 12.44 3.35
N SER A 104 3.60 11.72 2.66
CA SER A 104 3.89 10.31 2.90
C SER A 104 5.37 10.06 2.61
N PRO A 105 6.00 9.04 3.22
CA PRO A 105 7.39 8.73 2.93
C PRO A 105 7.64 8.55 1.43
N THR A 106 8.76 9.09 0.95
CA THR A 106 9.22 8.98 -0.45
C THR A 106 8.33 9.63 -1.53
N THR A 107 7.26 10.34 -1.14
CA THR A 107 6.36 11.03 -2.08
C THR A 107 6.43 12.55 -1.94
N GLU A 108 5.97 13.26 -2.97
CA GLU A 108 5.86 14.72 -2.91
C GLU A 108 4.69 15.14 -2.02
N PRO A 109 4.88 16.11 -1.11
CA PRO A 109 3.81 16.63 -0.28
C PRO A 109 2.78 17.40 -1.11
N VAL A 110 1.54 17.39 -0.65
CA VAL A 110 0.41 18.09 -1.26
C VAL A 110 -0.15 19.11 -0.27
N ASP A 111 -0.16 20.37 -0.68
CA ASP A 111 -0.64 21.47 0.14
C ASP A 111 -2.11 21.80 -0.14
N VAL A 112 -2.86 22.06 0.94
CA VAL A 112 -4.25 22.50 0.90
C VAL A 112 -4.39 23.75 1.75
N THR A 113 -5.03 24.79 1.21
CA THR A 113 -5.29 26.02 1.97
C THR A 113 -6.32 25.76 3.07
N VAL A 114 -5.91 25.97 4.32
CA VAL A 114 -6.76 25.82 5.50
C VAL A 114 -6.49 27.02 6.42
N PRO A 115 -7.52 27.76 6.90
CA PRO A 115 -7.29 28.91 7.76
C PRO A 115 -6.47 28.57 9.01
N ALA A 116 -5.71 29.55 9.51
CA ALA A 116 -4.94 29.38 10.73
C ALA A 116 -5.87 29.12 11.92
N GLY A 117 -5.47 28.21 12.82
CA GLY A 117 -6.27 27.90 14.00
C GLY A 117 -6.06 26.50 14.55
N ARG A 118 -6.81 26.20 15.62
CA ARG A 118 -6.80 24.88 16.26
C ARG A 118 -8.05 24.11 15.88
N TYR A 119 -7.84 22.90 15.40
CA TYR A 119 -8.88 22.06 14.85
C TYR A 119 -8.94 20.72 15.56
N THR A 120 -10.17 20.22 15.72
CA THR A 120 -10.40 18.78 15.76
C THR A 120 -10.42 18.29 14.32
N VAL A 121 -9.71 17.20 14.06
CA VAL A 121 -9.58 16.62 12.71
C VAL A 121 -10.11 15.21 12.74
N GLU A 122 -11.01 14.86 11.83
CA GLU A 122 -11.43 13.47 11.61
C GLU A 122 -10.96 13.01 10.23
N VAL A 123 -10.24 11.89 10.21
CA VAL A 123 -9.73 11.27 8.98
C VAL A 123 -10.45 9.93 8.80
N ALA A 124 -11.18 9.80 7.70
CA ALA A 124 -12.00 8.63 7.41
C ALA A 124 -11.61 8.03 6.05
N GLY A 125 -11.48 6.70 5.98
CA GLY A 125 -11.10 5.98 4.76
C GLY A 125 -12.00 4.77 4.50
N ARG A 126 -12.18 4.44 3.21
CA ARG A 126 -12.95 3.27 2.74
C ARG A 126 -12.55 2.85 1.34
N GLY A 127 -12.99 1.67 0.92
CA GLY A 127 -12.57 1.02 -0.32
C GLY A 127 -11.37 0.08 -0.10
N PHE A 128 -11.12 -0.33 1.14
CA PHE A 128 -10.03 -1.24 1.45
C PHE A 128 -10.37 -2.67 1.02
N VAL A 129 -9.41 -3.31 0.36
CA VAL A 129 -9.53 -4.68 -0.17
C VAL A 129 -8.74 -5.73 0.61
N ASN A 130 -7.61 -5.34 1.21
CA ASN A 130 -6.82 -6.14 2.15
C ASN A 130 -5.93 -5.22 3.00
N TYR A 131 -5.30 -5.77 4.03
CA TYR A 131 -4.16 -5.11 4.67
C TYR A 131 -2.88 -5.36 3.85
N GLY A 132 -1.92 -4.45 3.95
CA GLY A 132 -0.65 -4.53 3.22
C GLY A 132 -0.81 -4.15 1.75
N TRP A 133 -0.07 -4.80 0.87
CA TRP A 133 -0.04 -4.44 -0.54
C TRP A 133 -1.38 -4.72 -1.25
N PRO A 134 -2.02 -3.72 -1.89
CA PRO A 134 -3.44 -3.83 -2.26
C PRO A 134 -3.72 -4.34 -3.67
N GLY A 135 -2.71 -4.87 -4.35
CA GLY A 135 -2.89 -5.36 -5.70
C GLY A 135 -2.57 -4.38 -6.83
N SER A 136 -2.48 -3.11 -6.49
CA SER A 136 -2.29 -2.02 -7.44
C SER A 136 -1.73 -0.82 -6.69
N THR A 137 -0.96 0.03 -7.35
CA THR A 137 -0.60 1.32 -6.77
C THR A 137 -1.75 2.33 -6.82
N THR A 138 -2.92 1.94 -7.35
CA THR A 138 -4.15 2.76 -7.42
C THR A 138 -5.37 1.90 -7.05
N PRO A 139 -5.45 1.40 -5.81
CA PRO A 139 -6.52 0.46 -5.40
C PRO A 139 -7.91 1.10 -5.33
N GLY A 140 -8.01 2.43 -5.43
CA GLY A 140 -9.28 3.15 -5.53
C GLY A 140 -9.96 3.45 -4.19
N ASP A 141 -9.26 3.26 -3.07
CA ASP A 141 -9.74 3.74 -1.78
C ASP A 141 -9.85 5.27 -1.77
N VAL A 142 -10.84 5.75 -1.02
CA VAL A 142 -11.16 7.16 -0.90
C VAL A 142 -11.07 7.58 0.54
N TRP A 143 -10.55 8.78 0.75
CA TRP A 143 -10.32 9.34 2.06
C TRP A 143 -10.99 10.70 2.21
N ARG A 144 -11.36 11.04 3.43
CA ARG A 144 -11.92 12.34 3.79
C ARG A 144 -11.29 12.85 5.08
N ILE A 145 -10.93 14.12 5.06
CA ILE A 145 -10.44 14.87 6.22
C ILE A 145 -11.49 15.94 6.54
N ARG A 146 -12.12 15.85 7.71
CA ARG A 146 -13.04 16.89 8.21
C ARG A 146 -12.35 17.67 9.32
N MET A 147 -12.38 18.99 9.24
CA MET A 147 -11.79 19.88 10.23
C MET A 147 -12.83 20.86 10.75
N TRP A 148 -12.90 21.03 12.07
CA TRP A 148 -13.75 22.05 12.70
C TRP A 148 -13.04 22.64 13.93
N PRO A 149 -13.41 23.85 14.37
CA PRO A 149 -12.77 24.51 15.50
C PRO A 149 -12.73 23.59 16.72
N TYR A 150 -11.55 23.51 17.35
CA TYR A 150 -11.34 22.68 18.52
C TYR A 150 -12.27 23.12 19.66
N ASP A 151 -13.14 22.21 20.09
CA ASP A 151 -14.21 22.44 21.06
C ASP A 151 -13.86 21.97 22.48
N GLY A 152 -12.64 21.45 22.70
CA GLY A 152 -12.21 20.93 24.00
C GLY A 152 -12.76 19.54 24.34
N LEU A 153 -13.59 18.95 23.48
CA LEU A 153 -14.22 17.66 23.74
C LEU A 153 -13.22 16.51 23.60
N THR A 154 -13.55 15.40 24.26
CA THR A 154 -12.82 14.14 24.11
C THR A 154 -13.01 13.60 22.70
N LYS A 155 -11.93 13.10 22.12
CA LYS A 155 -11.95 12.45 20.81
C LYS A 155 -12.90 11.25 20.82
N THR A 156 -13.62 11.06 19.72
CA THR A 156 -14.35 9.80 19.49
C THR A 156 -13.34 8.65 19.37
N PRO A 157 -13.61 7.47 19.96
CA PRO A 157 -12.74 6.29 19.78
C PRO A 157 -12.51 6.00 18.30
N ALA A 158 -11.29 5.60 17.98
CA ALA A 158 -10.96 5.24 16.60
C ALA A 158 -11.78 4.03 16.15
N GLN A 159 -12.13 4.02 14.86
CA GLN A 159 -12.73 2.88 14.20
C GLN A 159 -11.66 2.26 13.32
N MET A 160 -11.28 1.03 13.62
CA MET A 160 -10.40 0.22 12.78
C MET A 160 -11.23 -0.44 11.68
N TRP A 161 -10.64 -0.61 10.50
CA TRP A 161 -11.25 -1.49 9.52
C TRP A 161 -11.16 -2.94 10.01
N ASP A 162 -12.30 -3.57 10.23
CA ASP A 162 -12.36 -5.01 10.47
C ASP A 162 -12.35 -5.72 9.11
N MET A 163 -11.20 -6.27 8.72
CA MET A 163 -11.08 -6.95 7.43
C MET A 163 -11.92 -8.22 7.45
N PRO A 164 -12.92 -8.36 6.55
CA PRO A 164 -13.81 -9.52 6.56
C PRO A 164 -13.05 -10.85 6.52
N GLY A 165 -13.24 -11.68 7.55
CA GLY A 165 -12.58 -12.99 7.70
C GLY A 165 -11.23 -12.98 8.41
N PHE A 166 -10.66 -11.79 8.70
CA PHE A 166 -9.31 -11.65 9.29
C PHE A 166 -9.28 -10.83 10.57
N GLY A 167 -10.25 -9.95 10.76
CA GLY A 167 -10.25 -9.06 11.91
C GLY A 167 -9.38 -7.83 11.68
N VAL A 168 -9.07 -7.19 12.80
CA VAL A 168 -8.12 -6.08 12.89
C VAL A 168 -6.72 -6.65 13.18
N PRO A 169 -5.64 -6.17 12.53
CA PRO A 169 -4.28 -6.61 12.81
C PRO A 169 -3.89 -6.36 14.27
N GLU A 170 -3.17 -7.31 14.88
CA GLU A 170 -2.68 -7.15 16.25
C GLU A 170 -1.60 -6.07 16.36
N ASN A 171 -1.71 -5.21 17.38
CA ASN A 171 -0.66 -4.25 17.76
C ASN A 171 0.48 -4.99 18.47
N THR A 172 1.33 -5.70 17.72
CA THR A 172 2.54 -6.31 18.31
C THR A 172 3.77 -5.49 17.96
N PRO A 173 4.50 -4.96 18.96
CA PRO A 173 5.80 -4.33 18.71
C PRO A 173 6.74 -5.30 17.98
N PRO A 174 7.61 -4.83 17.08
CA PRO A 174 8.64 -5.68 16.49
C PRO A 174 9.49 -6.31 17.62
N PRO A 175 9.89 -7.59 17.50
CA PRO A 175 10.75 -8.21 18.50
C PRO A 175 12.07 -7.43 18.59
N VAL A 176 12.43 -7.02 19.81
CA VAL A 176 13.74 -6.42 20.11
C VAL A 176 14.81 -7.42 19.65
N PRO A 177 15.79 -7.03 18.83
CA PRO A 177 16.90 -7.91 18.46
C PRO A 177 17.60 -8.38 19.73
N ALA A 178 17.74 -9.68 19.90
CA ALA A 178 18.58 -10.24 20.95
C ALA A 178 19.98 -9.68 20.78
N GLY A 179 20.46 -8.94 21.79
CA GLY A 179 21.66 -8.14 21.70
C GLY A 179 22.89 -8.93 21.26
N GLU A 180 23.50 -8.51 20.16
CA GLU A 180 24.90 -8.78 19.87
C GLU A 180 25.73 -7.57 20.32
N GLY A 181 26.81 -7.87 21.05
CA GLY A 181 27.46 -6.96 21.99
C GLY A 181 28.00 -5.65 21.41
N GLN A 182 27.87 -4.60 22.21
CA GLN A 182 28.55 -3.31 22.04
C GLN A 182 30.06 -3.47 21.79
N PRO A 183 30.61 -2.94 20.68
CA PRO A 183 31.97 -2.47 20.65
C PRO A 183 32.00 -1.02 21.13
N THR A 184 32.82 -0.77 22.13
CA THR A 184 33.13 0.54 22.69
C THR A 184 33.67 1.50 21.63
N HIS A 185 32.91 2.54 21.28
CA HIS A 185 33.44 3.66 20.49
C HIS A 185 34.09 4.70 21.41
N GLY A 186 35.42 4.73 21.37
CA GLY A 186 36.21 5.87 21.80
C GLY A 186 35.94 7.08 20.89
N SER A 187 35.82 8.24 21.51
CA SER A 187 35.61 9.52 20.85
C SER A 187 36.76 9.89 19.90
N SER A 188 36.44 10.26 18.67
CA SER A 188 37.15 11.35 18.00
C SER A 188 36.26 12.02 16.96
N SER A 189 35.97 13.29 17.22
CA SER A 189 35.42 14.26 16.30
C SER A 189 36.41 14.51 15.16
N THR A 190 35.93 14.43 13.91
CA THR A 190 36.46 15.25 12.81
C THR A 190 35.35 15.48 11.79
N ALA A 191 35.05 16.76 11.57
CA ALA A 191 34.20 17.24 10.50
C ALA A 191 34.78 16.84 9.13
N GLY A 192 33.90 16.37 8.23
CA GLY A 192 34.26 16.01 6.87
C GLY A 192 33.03 15.70 6.03
N THR A 193 32.57 16.71 5.30
CA THR A 193 31.89 16.66 4.00
C THR A 193 30.91 15.50 3.76
N THR A 194 29.62 15.80 3.85
CA THR A 194 28.52 15.04 3.26
C THR A 194 28.73 14.89 1.75
N THR A 195 29.35 13.78 1.36
CA THR A 195 29.18 13.25 0.00
C THR A 195 27.98 12.34 0.03
N THR A 196 26.84 12.88 -0.39
CA THR A 196 25.67 12.10 -0.79
C THR A 196 26.10 11.19 -1.94
N THR A 197 26.43 9.93 -1.64
CA THR A 197 26.51 8.89 -2.65
C THR A 197 25.09 8.57 -3.10
N ALA A 198 24.59 9.36 -4.05
CA ALA A 198 23.53 8.94 -4.93
C ALA A 198 24.04 7.68 -5.64
N THR A 199 23.54 6.52 -5.24
CA THR A 199 23.80 5.28 -5.97
C THR A 199 22.99 5.36 -7.25
N THR A 200 23.59 5.90 -8.30
CA THR A 200 23.07 5.80 -9.67
C THR A 200 23.13 4.34 -10.08
N ARG A 201 22.11 3.55 -9.71
CA ARG A 201 21.97 2.16 -10.15
C ARG A 201 21.48 2.20 -11.59
N THR A 202 22.37 1.88 -12.53
CA THR A 202 22.05 1.79 -13.95
C THR A 202 21.21 0.54 -14.18
N THR A 203 19.90 0.70 -14.26
CA THR A 203 19.02 -0.35 -14.81
C THR A 203 19.44 -0.58 -16.26
N ALA A 204 19.59 -1.84 -16.69
CA ALA A 204 19.92 -2.16 -18.08
C ALA A 204 18.76 -1.85 -19.07
N ILE A 205 17.66 -1.30 -18.55
CA ILE A 205 16.43 -1.02 -19.26
C ILE A 205 16.45 0.40 -19.80
N ASP A 206 16.24 0.51 -21.11
CA ASP A 206 16.08 1.77 -21.80
C ASP A 206 14.67 2.35 -21.53
N PHE A 207 14.58 3.23 -20.53
CA PHE A 207 13.35 3.95 -20.20
C PHE A 207 12.96 5.04 -21.22
N GLU A 208 13.79 5.32 -22.23
CA GLU A 208 13.37 6.10 -23.39
C GLU A 208 12.64 5.21 -24.40
N ALA A 209 13.10 3.96 -24.57
CA ALA A 209 12.41 2.96 -25.39
C ALA A 209 11.11 2.43 -24.73
N HIS A 210 11.04 2.40 -23.39
CA HIS A 210 9.91 1.90 -22.62
C HIS A 210 9.42 2.89 -21.55
N PRO A 211 8.82 4.03 -21.94
CA PRO A 211 8.34 5.04 -21.00
C PRO A 211 7.25 4.51 -20.05
N GLU A 212 6.46 3.51 -20.47
CA GLU A 212 5.43 2.86 -19.67
C GLU A 212 5.97 2.12 -18.44
N LEU A 213 7.26 1.80 -18.40
CA LEU A 213 7.90 1.08 -17.27
C LEU A 213 8.37 2.00 -16.14
N ARG A 214 8.42 3.32 -16.33
CA ARG A 214 8.98 4.26 -15.34
C ARG A 214 8.30 4.20 -13.97
N ASN A 215 7.03 3.82 -13.93
CA ASN A 215 6.22 3.75 -12.71
C ASN A 215 5.85 2.30 -12.32
N VAL A 216 6.46 1.30 -12.97
CA VAL A 216 6.19 -0.11 -12.65
C VAL A 216 7.08 -0.52 -11.48
N LEU A 217 6.54 -0.46 -10.25
CA LEU A 217 7.27 -0.86 -9.04
C LEU A 217 7.85 -2.28 -9.14
N ALA A 218 7.07 -3.20 -9.73
CA ALA A 218 7.48 -4.58 -9.96
C ALA A 218 8.83 -4.71 -10.69
N LEU A 219 9.20 -3.73 -11.53
CA LEU A 219 10.48 -3.77 -12.23
C LEU A 219 11.66 -3.62 -11.28
N ARG A 220 11.55 -2.71 -10.30
CA ARG A 220 12.57 -2.55 -9.25
C ARG A 220 12.73 -3.83 -8.45
N ASP A 221 11.63 -4.55 -8.26
CA ASP A 221 11.68 -5.80 -7.53
C ASP A 221 12.56 -6.83 -8.27
N PHE A 222 12.33 -6.99 -9.58
CA PHE A 222 13.09 -7.95 -10.39
C PHE A 222 14.53 -7.54 -10.68
N ASP A 223 14.83 -6.24 -10.81
CA ASP A 223 16.21 -5.79 -11.01
C ASP A 223 17.14 -6.21 -9.86
N ASP A 224 16.59 -6.31 -8.64
CA ASP A 224 17.36 -6.68 -7.45
C ASP A 224 17.41 -8.20 -7.22
N CYS A 225 16.34 -8.96 -7.53
CA CYS A 225 16.29 -10.41 -7.23
C CYS A 225 16.37 -11.37 -8.42
N ALA A 226 15.98 -10.95 -9.63
CA ALA A 226 15.98 -11.78 -10.83
C ALA A 226 16.21 -10.94 -12.10
N PRO A 227 17.39 -10.30 -12.23
CA PRO A 227 17.69 -9.40 -13.35
C PRO A 227 17.69 -10.12 -14.71
N ASP A 228 17.95 -11.44 -14.73
CA ASP A 228 17.83 -12.29 -15.91
C ASP A 228 16.39 -12.35 -16.44
N ILE A 229 15.41 -12.50 -15.53
CA ILE A 229 13.99 -12.50 -15.87
C ILE A 229 13.54 -11.11 -16.32
N ALA A 230 13.99 -10.04 -15.65
CA ALA A 230 13.67 -8.67 -16.07
C ALA A 230 14.15 -8.39 -17.49
N ALA A 231 15.41 -8.71 -17.79
CA ALA A 231 15.98 -8.54 -19.12
C ALA A 231 15.25 -9.39 -20.17
N ALA A 232 14.87 -10.62 -19.84
CA ALA A 232 14.12 -11.48 -20.75
C ALA A 232 12.72 -10.93 -21.06
N ILE A 233 11.99 -10.41 -20.06
CA ILE A 233 10.66 -9.82 -20.27
C ILE A 233 10.74 -8.62 -21.23
N VAL A 234 11.77 -7.78 -21.10
CA VAL A 234 12.00 -6.65 -22.02
C VAL A 234 12.29 -7.13 -23.44
N ALA A 235 13.03 -8.22 -23.60
CA ALA A 235 13.37 -8.79 -24.90
C ALA A 235 12.22 -9.59 -25.57
N MET A 236 11.22 -10.02 -24.80
CA MET A 236 10.06 -10.74 -25.32
C MET A 236 9.20 -9.86 -26.23
N ASP A 237 8.67 -10.45 -27.29
CA ASP A 237 7.64 -9.81 -28.10
C ASP A 237 6.32 -9.64 -27.30
N PRO A 238 5.43 -8.73 -27.72
CA PRO A 238 4.16 -8.48 -27.02
C PRO A 238 3.28 -9.72 -26.80
N GLN A 239 3.26 -10.68 -27.73
CA GLN A 239 2.45 -11.89 -27.59
C GLN A 239 3.02 -12.82 -26.51
N THR A 240 4.36 -12.93 -26.44
CA THR A 240 5.03 -13.71 -25.40
C THR A 240 4.87 -13.04 -24.01
N GLN A 241 4.95 -11.72 -23.92
CA GLN A 241 4.67 -10.96 -22.68
C GLN A 241 3.22 -11.22 -22.19
N ARG A 242 2.24 -11.22 -23.08
CA ARG A 242 0.86 -11.59 -22.75
C ARG A 242 0.73 -13.01 -22.24
N ARG A 243 1.43 -13.97 -22.88
CA ARG A 243 1.43 -15.36 -22.46
C ARG A 243 2.01 -15.51 -21.04
N LEU A 244 3.11 -14.82 -20.75
CA LEU A 244 3.72 -14.78 -19.42
C LEU A 244 2.77 -14.21 -18.37
N ALA A 245 2.14 -13.07 -18.66
CA ALA A 245 1.21 -12.45 -17.73
C ALA A 245 0.05 -13.37 -17.35
N ARG A 246 -0.57 -14.02 -18.34
CA ARG A 246 -1.67 -14.98 -18.14
C ARG A 246 -1.22 -16.22 -17.37
N TRP A 247 -0.06 -16.76 -17.74
CA TRP A 247 0.53 -17.92 -17.08
C TRP A 247 0.80 -17.62 -15.59
N ALA A 248 1.39 -16.46 -15.28
CA ALA A 248 1.69 -16.05 -13.91
C ALA A 248 0.42 -15.90 -13.07
N ALA A 249 -0.63 -15.26 -13.60
CA ALA A 249 -1.91 -15.15 -12.92
C ALA A 249 -2.54 -16.53 -12.64
N ILE A 250 -2.54 -17.43 -13.61
CA ILE A 250 -3.07 -18.80 -13.42
C ILE A 250 -2.28 -19.52 -12.32
N ARG A 251 -0.94 -19.42 -12.32
CA ARG A 251 -0.09 -20.00 -11.27
C ARG A 251 -0.38 -19.44 -9.89
N ALA A 252 -0.60 -18.14 -9.77
CA ALA A 252 -0.98 -17.51 -8.50
C ALA A 252 -2.30 -18.10 -7.96
N PHE A 253 -3.32 -18.24 -8.82
CA PHE A 253 -4.61 -18.80 -8.44
C PHE A 253 -4.56 -20.30 -8.13
N GLU A 254 -3.76 -21.08 -8.88
CA GLU A 254 -3.49 -22.50 -8.58
C GLU A 254 -2.82 -22.63 -7.20
N PHE A 255 -1.80 -21.83 -6.94
CA PHE A 255 -1.04 -21.87 -5.69
C PHE A 255 -1.84 -21.40 -4.47
N ALA A 256 -2.73 -20.43 -4.65
CA ALA A 256 -3.66 -19.97 -3.62
C ALA A 256 -4.87 -20.91 -3.42
N GLY A 257 -4.98 -22.00 -4.19
CA GLY A 257 -6.10 -22.93 -4.12
C GLY A 257 -7.44 -22.37 -4.62
N LEU A 258 -7.41 -21.31 -5.44
CA LEU A 258 -8.58 -20.66 -6.00
C LEU A 258 -8.98 -21.19 -7.38
N ALA A 259 -8.06 -21.84 -8.11
CA ALA A 259 -8.28 -22.20 -9.51
C ALA A 259 -9.51 -23.09 -9.76
N ASP A 260 -9.84 -23.96 -8.79
CA ASP A 260 -10.96 -24.90 -8.87
C ASP A 260 -12.27 -24.34 -8.28
N CYS A 261 -12.27 -23.11 -7.76
CA CYS A 261 -13.48 -22.48 -7.27
C CYS A 261 -14.40 -22.16 -8.46
N ALA A 262 -15.65 -22.66 -8.42
CA ALA A 262 -16.61 -22.52 -9.52
C ALA A 262 -16.88 -21.06 -9.95
N TRP A 263 -16.75 -20.10 -9.03
CA TRP A 263 -16.92 -18.67 -9.33
C TRP A 263 -15.66 -18.04 -9.95
N VAL A 264 -14.48 -18.65 -9.80
CA VAL A 264 -13.18 -18.21 -10.33
C VAL A 264 -12.92 -18.80 -11.72
N THR A 265 -13.30 -20.05 -11.96
CA THR A 265 -13.03 -20.79 -13.20
C THR A 265 -13.38 -19.99 -14.47
N PRO A 266 -14.55 -19.33 -14.59
CA PRO A 266 -14.88 -18.54 -15.78
C PRO A 266 -13.90 -17.40 -16.06
N ALA A 267 -13.34 -16.79 -15.01
CA ALA A 267 -12.38 -15.69 -15.15
C ALA A 267 -11.01 -16.18 -15.62
N LEU A 268 -10.54 -17.33 -15.13
CA LEU A 268 -9.32 -17.97 -15.62
C LEU A 268 -9.46 -18.46 -17.06
N GLU A 269 -10.63 -18.95 -17.45
CA GLU A 269 -10.95 -19.31 -18.84
C GLU A 269 -10.94 -18.08 -19.76
N ALA A 270 -11.61 -17.00 -19.36
CA ALA A 270 -11.58 -15.73 -20.10
C ALA A 270 -10.15 -15.22 -20.26
N LEU A 271 -9.34 -15.26 -19.19
CA LEU A 271 -7.94 -14.84 -19.25
C LEU A 271 -7.09 -15.70 -20.20
N ARG A 272 -7.29 -17.02 -20.22
CA ARG A 272 -6.61 -17.93 -21.18
C ARG A 272 -6.92 -17.53 -22.62
N ASN A 273 -8.19 -17.27 -22.92
CA ASN A 273 -8.67 -16.89 -24.24
C ASN A 273 -8.28 -15.45 -24.63
N GLY A 274 -8.00 -14.60 -23.64
CA GLY A 274 -7.78 -13.17 -23.84
C GLY A 274 -9.07 -12.37 -23.97
N ASP A 275 -10.17 -12.91 -23.46
CA ASP A 275 -11.46 -12.25 -23.38
C ASP A 275 -11.49 -11.27 -22.18
N PRO A 276 -12.39 -10.26 -22.19
CA PRO A 276 -12.64 -9.44 -21.01
C PRO A 276 -13.04 -10.29 -19.79
N LEU A 277 -12.57 -9.89 -18.61
CA LEU A 277 -12.92 -10.61 -17.37
C LEU A 277 -14.43 -10.51 -17.10
N PRO A 278 -15.12 -11.63 -16.79
CA PRO A 278 -16.53 -11.63 -16.47
C PRO A 278 -16.77 -11.19 -15.02
N ALA A 279 -18.00 -10.79 -14.71
CA ALA A 279 -18.40 -10.55 -13.32
C ALA A 279 -18.17 -11.79 -12.43
N PRO A 280 -17.68 -11.62 -11.18
CA PRO A 280 -17.42 -10.35 -10.49
C PRO A 280 -16.02 -9.75 -10.74
N PHE A 281 -15.23 -10.28 -11.68
CA PHE A 281 -13.86 -9.86 -11.97
C PHE A 281 -13.77 -8.76 -13.03
N ASP A 282 -14.89 -8.24 -13.51
CA ASP A 282 -14.95 -7.01 -14.30
C ASP A 282 -14.62 -5.77 -13.45
N ASP A 283 -14.65 -5.89 -12.12
CA ASP A 283 -14.34 -4.85 -11.15
C ASP A 283 -13.55 -5.40 -9.93
N PRO A 284 -12.38 -4.85 -9.59
CA PRO A 284 -11.57 -5.30 -8.45
C PRO A 284 -12.29 -5.29 -7.11
N GLN A 285 -13.17 -4.30 -6.87
CA GLN A 285 -13.91 -4.18 -5.62
C GLN A 285 -14.96 -5.29 -5.49
N SER A 286 -15.68 -5.57 -6.57
CA SER A 286 -16.66 -6.65 -6.67
C SER A 286 -16.02 -8.02 -6.46
N ALA A 287 -14.87 -8.25 -7.09
CA ALA A 287 -14.12 -9.50 -6.94
C ALA A 287 -13.62 -9.71 -5.50
N SER A 288 -13.13 -8.65 -4.85
CA SER A 288 -12.69 -8.67 -3.46
C SER A 288 -13.86 -8.89 -2.49
N SER A 289 -15.01 -8.26 -2.75
CA SER A 289 -16.23 -8.45 -1.98
C SER A 289 -16.76 -9.88 -2.09
N ARG A 290 -16.64 -10.49 -3.28
CA ARG A 290 -16.99 -11.89 -3.47
C ARG A 290 -16.06 -12.82 -2.69
N LEU A 291 -14.75 -12.60 -2.77
CA LEU A 291 -13.76 -13.41 -2.03
C LEU A 291 -14.00 -13.35 -0.52
N ALA A 292 -14.30 -12.16 0.02
CA ALA A 292 -14.66 -11.98 1.42
C ALA A 292 -15.84 -12.87 1.84
N ALA A 293 -16.85 -13.00 0.99
CA ALA A 293 -18.05 -13.79 1.27
C ALA A 293 -17.77 -15.31 1.34
N GLU A 294 -16.71 -15.79 0.69
CA GLU A 294 -16.33 -17.21 0.72
C GLU A 294 -15.73 -17.64 2.07
N ASN A 295 -15.32 -16.70 2.93
CA ASN A 295 -14.75 -16.96 4.27
C ASN A 295 -13.63 -18.01 4.27
N LEU A 296 -12.73 -17.93 3.27
CA LEU A 296 -11.61 -18.86 3.15
C LEU A 296 -10.61 -18.66 4.30
N PRO A 297 -10.04 -19.75 4.86
CA PRO A 297 -9.05 -19.64 5.92
C PRO A 297 -7.70 -19.12 5.38
N PRO A 298 -6.91 -18.38 6.18
CA PRO A 298 -5.53 -18.04 5.85
C PRO A 298 -4.69 -19.27 5.54
N GLN A 299 -3.81 -19.13 4.55
CA GLN A 299 -2.90 -20.17 4.06
C GLN A 299 -1.45 -19.72 4.28
N GLY A 300 -0.68 -20.47 5.06
CA GLY A 300 0.72 -20.17 5.36
C GLY A 300 1.13 -20.67 6.75
N LYS A 301 2.44 -20.66 7.06
CA LYS A 301 2.93 -20.96 8.41
C LYS A 301 2.93 -19.68 9.27
N GLY A 302 2.03 -19.57 10.23
CA GLY A 302 2.06 -18.49 11.24
C GLY A 302 0.67 -18.11 11.75
N GLY A 303 0.61 -17.60 12.98
CA GLY A 303 -0.61 -17.12 13.64
C GLY A 303 -1.20 -15.86 13.01
N PRO A 304 -1.91 -15.00 13.77
CA PRO A 304 -2.67 -13.87 13.23
C PRO A 304 -1.82 -12.95 12.34
N TYR A 305 -2.48 -12.42 11.31
CA TYR A 305 -1.92 -11.56 10.26
C TYR A 305 -1.08 -10.42 10.86
N ARG A 306 0.17 -10.26 10.39
CA ARG A 306 1.08 -9.20 10.83
C ARG A 306 1.34 -8.24 9.66
N SER A 307 0.94 -6.99 9.82
CA SER A 307 1.35 -5.92 8.90
C SER A 307 2.83 -5.61 9.14
N SER A 308 3.74 -6.06 8.27
CA SER A 308 5.12 -5.58 8.30
C SER A 308 5.24 -4.28 7.52
N ALA A 309 4.77 -3.17 8.09
CA ALA A 309 5.25 -1.85 7.71
C ALA A 309 6.56 -1.61 8.49
N ALA A 310 7.66 -2.20 8.02
CA ALA A 310 8.99 -1.84 8.55
C ALA A 310 9.47 -0.58 7.82
N PRO A 311 9.67 0.55 8.52
CA PRO A 311 10.25 1.75 7.93
C PRO A 311 11.76 1.56 7.84
N GLY A 312 12.30 1.73 6.64
CA GLY A 312 13.70 1.50 6.33
C GLY A 312 13.88 0.17 5.62
N GLY A 313 14.79 0.13 4.64
CA GLY A 313 15.11 -1.05 3.82
C GLY A 313 15.73 -2.22 4.59
N GLU A 314 15.28 -2.48 5.81
CA GLU A 314 15.51 -3.73 6.50
C GLU A 314 14.78 -4.83 5.75
N LYS A 315 15.57 -5.79 5.26
CA LYS A 315 15.06 -6.98 4.58
C LYS A 315 13.98 -7.63 5.44
N PRO A 316 12.90 -8.15 4.84
CA PRO A 316 11.89 -8.89 5.58
C PRO A 316 12.56 -9.98 6.44
N PRO A 317 11.94 -10.39 7.56
CA PRO A 317 12.57 -11.19 8.62
C PRO A 317 13.17 -12.54 8.16
N THR A 318 12.86 -13.02 6.96
CA THR A 318 13.43 -14.23 6.34
C THR A 318 14.55 -13.95 5.34
N GLY A 319 14.79 -12.69 4.97
CA GLY A 319 15.77 -12.26 3.98
C GLY A 319 15.36 -12.46 2.52
N LYS A 320 14.15 -13.00 2.25
CA LYS A 320 13.64 -13.25 0.90
C LYS A 320 12.73 -12.12 0.42
N MET A 321 13.02 -11.62 -0.78
CA MET A 321 12.17 -10.69 -1.50
C MET A 321 10.77 -11.30 -1.69
N PHE A 322 9.70 -10.50 -1.55
CA PHE A 322 8.27 -10.92 -1.58
C PHE A 322 7.75 -11.72 -0.36
N ASP A 323 8.59 -12.01 0.63
CA ASP A 323 8.09 -12.61 1.88
C ASP A 323 7.56 -11.52 2.82
N HIS A 324 6.22 -11.43 2.90
CA HIS A 324 5.51 -10.50 3.76
C HIS A 324 5.08 -11.12 5.10
N GLY A 325 5.56 -12.33 5.44
CA GLY A 325 5.14 -13.06 6.63
C GLY A 325 3.75 -13.72 6.47
N PRO A 326 2.99 -13.89 7.57
CA PRO A 326 1.67 -14.53 7.52
C PRO A 326 0.70 -13.77 6.60
N MET A 327 0.21 -14.42 5.55
CA MET A 327 -0.62 -13.80 4.51
C MET A 327 -1.87 -14.62 4.15
N HIS A 328 -2.89 -13.94 3.64
CA HIS A 328 -4.02 -14.61 3.01
C HIS A 328 -3.77 -14.78 1.51
N ARG A 329 -3.17 -15.90 1.11
CA ARG A 329 -2.79 -16.17 -0.29
C ARG A 329 -3.92 -15.93 -1.31
N PRO A 330 -5.20 -16.29 -1.05
CA PRO A 330 -6.27 -15.96 -1.98
C PRO A 330 -6.42 -14.45 -2.24
N TYR A 331 -6.21 -13.58 -1.22
CA TYR A 331 -6.24 -12.13 -1.43
C TYR A 331 -5.03 -11.65 -2.25
N TYR A 332 -3.86 -12.24 -2.03
CA TYR A 332 -2.64 -11.91 -2.78
C TYR A 332 -2.67 -12.40 -4.23
N ALA A 333 -3.46 -13.42 -4.55
CA ALA A 333 -3.61 -13.93 -5.91
C ALA A 333 -4.47 -13.03 -6.80
N MET A 334 -5.53 -12.41 -6.24
CA MET A 334 -6.50 -11.61 -7.00
C MET A 334 -5.86 -10.55 -7.92
N PRO A 335 -4.88 -9.76 -7.47
CA PRO A 335 -4.22 -8.75 -8.28
C PRO A 335 -3.53 -9.28 -9.54
N ALA A 336 -3.04 -10.52 -9.51
CA ALA A 336 -2.35 -11.10 -10.65
C ALA A 336 -3.30 -11.22 -11.86
N LEU A 337 -4.58 -11.49 -11.61
CA LEU A 337 -5.61 -11.55 -12.65
C LEU A 337 -5.82 -10.21 -13.35
N PHE A 338 -5.96 -9.13 -12.56
CA PHE A 338 -6.19 -7.78 -13.09
C PHE A 338 -4.97 -7.24 -13.83
N SER A 339 -3.78 -7.47 -13.30
CA SER A 339 -2.55 -7.09 -13.99
C SER A 339 -2.33 -7.85 -15.29
N ALA A 340 -2.69 -9.14 -15.34
CA ALA A 340 -2.61 -9.90 -16.58
C ALA A 340 -3.56 -9.35 -17.68
N ALA A 341 -4.62 -8.65 -17.28
CA ALA A 341 -5.57 -7.99 -18.15
C ALA A 341 -5.14 -6.55 -18.58
N ASP A 342 -4.07 -5.96 -18.03
CA ASP A 342 -3.63 -4.59 -18.40
C ASP A 342 -3.43 -4.47 -19.93
N PRO A 343 -3.92 -3.43 -20.61
CA PRO A 343 -3.82 -3.29 -22.08
C PRO A 343 -2.38 -3.20 -22.62
N ARG A 344 -1.38 -2.92 -21.78
CA ARG A 344 0.03 -2.82 -22.14
C ARG A 344 0.75 -4.14 -21.84
N PRO A 345 1.20 -4.89 -22.87
CA PRO A 345 1.75 -6.24 -22.69
C PRO A 345 2.94 -6.35 -21.72
N ILE A 346 3.90 -5.44 -21.81
CA ILE A 346 5.09 -5.45 -20.95
C ILE A 346 4.76 -5.13 -19.50
N VAL A 347 3.83 -4.19 -19.26
CA VAL A 347 3.34 -3.85 -17.91
C VAL A 347 2.58 -5.03 -17.32
N ALA A 348 1.72 -5.68 -18.12
CA ALA A 348 0.98 -6.87 -17.71
C ALA A 348 1.93 -8.00 -17.28
N ALA A 349 3.01 -8.23 -18.05
CA ALA A 349 4.01 -9.25 -17.76
C ALA A 349 4.71 -9.00 -16.41
N PHE A 350 5.26 -7.80 -16.21
CA PHE A 350 5.96 -7.45 -14.97
C PHE A 350 5.05 -7.49 -13.74
N GLN A 351 3.88 -6.86 -13.84
CA GLN A 351 2.97 -6.78 -12.69
C GLN A 351 2.36 -8.14 -12.36
N ALA A 352 1.85 -8.89 -13.33
CA ALA A 352 1.25 -10.20 -13.05
C ALA A 352 2.27 -11.17 -12.47
N LEU A 353 3.53 -11.16 -12.94
CA LEU A 353 4.58 -11.99 -12.37
C LEU A 353 4.96 -11.54 -10.96
N SER A 354 5.09 -10.24 -10.69
CA SER A 354 5.36 -9.73 -9.34
C SER A 354 4.23 -10.10 -8.37
N HIS A 355 2.97 -9.99 -8.80
CA HIS A 355 1.81 -10.35 -7.98
C HIS A 355 1.77 -11.87 -7.70
N ALA A 356 2.14 -12.67 -8.69
CA ALA A 356 2.32 -14.11 -8.49
C ALA A 356 3.49 -14.39 -7.53
N CYS A 357 4.61 -13.67 -7.62
CA CYS A 357 5.73 -13.78 -6.66
C CYS A 357 5.28 -13.44 -5.24
N ALA A 358 4.50 -12.37 -5.05
CA ALA A 358 3.92 -12.01 -3.75
C ALA A 358 2.95 -13.07 -3.21
N THR A 359 2.23 -13.78 -4.09
CA THR A 359 1.37 -14.92 -3.71
C THR A 359 2.20 -16.14 -3.26
N TYR A 360 3.35 -16.36 -3.91
CA TYR A 360 4.27 -17.46 -3.59
C TYR A 360 5.13 -17.18 -2.35
N ALA A 361 5.47 -15.91 -2.11
CA ALA A 361 6.16 -15.41 -0.94
C ALA A 361 7.42 -16.22 -0.58
N GLU A 362 7.40 -16.97 0.53
CA GLU A 362 8.54 -17.78 0.96
C GLU A 362 8.93 -18.86 -0.08
N HIS A 363 8.02 -19.19 -1.00
CA HIS A 363 8.19 -20.12 -2.12
C HIS A 363 8.49 -19.44 -3.46
N VAL A 364 8.83 -18.14 -3.48
CA VAL A 364 9.05 -17.38 -4.72
C VAL A 364 10.03 -18.04 -5.68
N ASP A 365 11.10 -18.68 -5.17
CA ASP A 365 12.10 -19.39 -5.98
C ASP A 365 11.45 -20.47 -6.87
N THR A 366 10.41 -21.15 -6.37
CA THR A 366 9.67 -22.18 -7.13
C THR A 366 8.96 -21.58 -8.34
N LEU A 367 8.39 -20.38 -8.20
CA LEU A 367 7.75 -19.69 -9.31
C LEU A 367 8.78 -19.18 -10.31
N LEU A 368 9.87 -18.56 -9.84
CA LEU A 368 10.91 -18.01 -10.71
C LEU A 368 11.58 -19.10 -11.55
N ASP A 369 11.89 -20.26 -10.96
CA ASP A 369 12.45 -21.41 -11.68
C ASP A 369 11.46 -21.99 -12.70
N ALA A 370 10.17 -22.03 -12.35
CA ALA A 370 9.12 -22.42 -13.29
C ALA A 370 8.99 -21.42 -14.44
N THR A 371 9.14 -20.12 -14.19
CA THR A 371 9.16 -19.07 -15.22
C THR A 371 10.35 -19.25 -16.16
N ARG A 372 11.55 -19.50 -15.63
CA ARG A 372 12.73 -19.76 -16.45
C ARG A 372 12.52 -20.96 -17.37
N THR A 373 11.98 -22.04 -16.83
CA THR A 373 11.71 -23.27 -17.58
C THR A 373 10.66 -23.07 -18.67
N GLU A 374 9.52 -22.45 -18.33
CA GLU A 374 8.39 -22.27 -19.26
C GLU A 374 8.73 -21.33 -20.42
N PHE A 375 9.53 -20.30 -20.16
CA PHE A 375 9.85 -19.26 -21.15
C PHE A 375 11.27 -19.36 -21.73
N GLY A 376 12.03 -20.40 -21.37
CA GLY A 376 13.38 -20.63 -21.88
C GLY A 376 14.37 -19.53 -21.51
N ILE A 377 14.23 -18.95 -20.31
CA ILE A 377 15.11 -17.88 -19.81
C ILE A 377 16.35 -18.54 -19.20
N PRO A 378 17.58 -18.14 -19.60
CA PRO A 378 18.80 -18.63 -18.98
C PRO A 378 18.86 -18.25 -17.50
N GLY A 379 19.13 -19.24 -16.63
CA GLY A 379 19.27 -19.03 -15.18
C GLY A 379 20.68 -18.69 -14.73
#